data_AF-D1B236-F1
#
_entry.id   AF-D1B236-F1
#
_cell.length_a   1.000
_cell.length_b   1.000
_cell.length_c   1.000
_cell.angle_alpha   90.00
_cell.angle_beta   90.00
_cell.angle_gamma   90.00
#
_symmetry.space_group_name_H-M   'P 1'
#
loop_
_entity.id
_entity.type
_entity.pdbx_description
1 polymer ?
#
loop_
_entity_poly.entity_id
_entity_poly.type
_entity_poly.pdbx_seq_one_letter_code
_entity_poly.pdbx_strand_id
1 'polypeptide(L)'
;MLKTDKTRFEKFLSLLQGASLAFAIAGGSYLFLILLPFGFLFSLAVGFFFFLLGSFFFVMFEIAQLQIDKAEEVKKQTQLLEKLVHHDKTLSDY
;
A
#
# COMPACT_ATOMS: atom_id res chain seq x y z
N MET A 1 -19.15 0.04 -15.20
CA MET A 1 -19.52 0.45 -13.83
C MET A 1 -18.44 0.10 -12.78
N LEU A 2 -17.71 -1.01 -12.92
CA LEU A 2 -16.64 -1.45 -11.98
C LEU A 2 -15.35 -0.59 -11.90
N LYS A 3 -15.09 0.29 -12.88
CA LYS A 3 -13.82 1.05 -12.94
C LYS A 3 -13.75 2.16 -11.87
N THR A 4 -14.89 2.79 -11.56
CA THR A 4 -14.98 3.90 -10.60
C THR A 4 -14.72 3.45 -9.16
N ASP A 5 -15.20 2.27 -8.77
CA ASP A 5 -15.01 1.74 -7.42
C ASP A 5 -13.55 1.35 -7.17
N LYS A 6 -12.87 0.79 -8.18
CA LYS A 6 -11.44 0.47 -8.10
C LYS A 6 -10.59 1.72 -7.86
N THR A 7 -10.81 2.78 -8.65
CA THR A 7 -10.05 4.04 -8.50
C THR A 7 -10.33 4.74 -7.17
N ARG A 8 -11.55 4.59 -6.62
CA ARG A 8 -11.87 5.10 -5.28
C ARG A 8 -11.13 4.30 -4.20
N PHE A 9 -11.06 2.99 -4.34
CA PHE A 9 -10.35 2.11 -3.41
C PHE A 9 -8.83 2.37 -3.39
N GLU A 10 -8.21 2.54 -4.57
CA GLU A 10 -6.79 2.89 -4.69
C GLU A 10 -6.47 4.24 -4.01
N LYS A 11 -7.32 5.25 -4.21
CA LYS A 11 -7.21 6.56 -3.53
C LYS A 11 -7.40 6.46 -2.02
N PHE A 12 -8.30 5.58 -1.57
CA PHE A 12 -8.49 5.35 -0.14
C PHE A 12 -7.27 4.65 0.47
N LEU A 13 -6.72 3.64 -0.21
CA LEU A 13 -5.50 2.97 0.21
C LEU A 13 -4.30 3.91 0.27
N SER A 14 -4.12 4.80 -0.72
CA SER A 14 -3.00 5.76 -0.69
C SER A 14 -3.15 6.79 0.42
N LEU A 15 -4.39 7.22 0.69
CA LEU A 15 -4.68 8.08 1.84
C LEU A 15 -4.40 7.35 3.16
N LEU A 16 -4.80 6.08 3.27
CA LEU A 16 -4.64 5.28 4.48
C LEU A 16 -3.16 4.93 4.74
N GLN A 17 -2.38 4.70 3.69
CA GLN A 17 -0.94 4.56 3.75
C GLN A 17 -0.29 5.83 4.31
N GLY A 18 -0.58 6.99 3.73
CA GLY A 18 -0.08 8.28 4.23
C GLY A 18 -0.52 8.56 5.67
N ALA A 19 -1.78 8.26 6.00
CA ALA A 19 -2.31 8.39 7.35
C ALA A 19 -1.61 7.47 8.35
N SER A 20 -1.25 6.25 7.96
CA SER A 20 -0.53 5.31 8.83
C SER A 20 0.88 5.80 9.17
N LEU A 21 1.59 6.41 8.19
CA LEU A 21 2.90 6.99 8.42
C LEU A 21 2.82 8.24 9.31
N ALA A 22 1.85 9.12 9.03
CA ALA A 22 1.58 10.29 9.86
C ALA A 22 1.23 9.88 11.29
N PHE A 23 0.41 8.84 11.46
CA PHE A 23 0.05 8.29 12.76
C PHE A 23 1.25 7.65 13.47
N ALA A 24 2.13 6.95 12.76
CA ALA A 24 3.35 6.38 13.33
C ALA A 24 4.27 7.48 13.91
N ILE A 25 4.51 8.53 13.12
CA ILE A 25 5.40 9.63 13.50
C ILE A 25 4.75 10.50 14.58
N ALA A 26 3.53 10.96 14.36
CA ALA A 26 2.84 11.86 15.30
C ALA A 26 2.45 11.13 16.58
N GLY A 27 1.90 9.92 16.48
CA GLY A 27 1.52 9.10 17.64
C GLY A 27 2.73 8.67 18.46
N GLY A 28 3.81 8.19 17.81
CA GLY A 28 5.05 7.84 18.50
C GLY A 28 5.69 9.03 19.21
N SER A 29 5.76 10.19 18.54
CA SER A 29 6.33 11.42 19.13
C SER A 29 5.46 11.95 20.27
N TYR A 30 4.14 11.93 20.11
CA TYR A 30 3.20 12.40 21.14
C TYR A 30 3.24 11.53 22.39
N LEU A 31 3.24 10.19 22.22
CA LEU A 31 3.40 9.26 23.34
C LEU A 31 4.76 9.41 24.02
N PHE A 32 5.83 9.60 23.25
CA PHE A 32 7.15 9.85 23.82
C PHE A 32 7.17 11.08 24.74
N LEU A 33 6.52 12.18 24.34
CA LEU A 33 6.44 13.40 25.14
C LEU A 33 5.58 13.23 26.40
N ILE A 34 4.43 12.56 26.30
CA ILE A 34 3.54 12.30 27.46
C ILE A 34 4.20 11.37 28.47
N LEU A 35 4.95 10.38 28.00
CA LEU A 35 5.60 9.40 28.88
C LEU A 35 6.97 9.85 29.38
N LEU A 36 7.51 10.95 28.88
CA LEU A 36 8.78 11.54 29.31
C LEU A 36 8.90 11.70 30.85
N PRO A 37 7.88 12.19 31.60
CA PRO A 37 7.94 12.27 33.06
C PRO A 37 8.05 10.91 33.78
N PHE A 38 7.67 9.80 33.13
CA PHE A 38 7.80 8.45 33.69
C PHE A 38 9.20 7.84 33.48
N GLY A 39 10.07 8.51 32.72
CA GLY A 39 11.46 8.13 32.52
C GLY A 39 11.83 7.98 31.04
N PHE A 40 13.01 8.48 30.69
CA PHE A 40 13.47 8.53 29.30
C PHE A 40 13.56 7.17 28.61
N LEU A 41 14.12 6.15 29.27
CA LEU A 41 14.24 4.81 28.67
C LEU A 41 12.87 4.16 28.44
N PHE A 42 11.94 4.39 29.37
CA PHE A 42 10.59 3.86 29.28
C PHE A 42 9.80 4.54 28.16
N SER A 43 9.86 5.87 28.08
CA SER A 43 9.20 6.62 27.00
C SER A 43 9.77 6.28 25.63
N LEU A 44 11.09 6.10 25.53
CA LEU A 44 11.75 5.67 24.30
C LEU A 44 11.27 4.28 23.86
N ALA A 45 11.23 3.32 24.77
CA ALA A 45 10.78 1.96 24.46
C ALA A 45 9.33 1.95 23.96
N VAL A 46 8.42 2.61 24.68
CA VAL A 46 7.00 2.68 24.30
C VAL A 46 6.81 3.43 22.97
N GLY A 47 7.47 4.58 22.81
CA GLY A 47 7.41 5.36 21.57
C GLY A 47 7.94 4.59 20.36
N PHE A 48 9.04 3.84 20.54
CA PHE A 48 9.60 2.99 19.50
C PHE A 48 8.67 1.84 19.11
N PHE A 49 8.06 1.16 20.10
CA PHE A 49 7.06 0.12 19.83
C PHE A 49 5.85 0.66 19.06
N PHE A 50 5.38 1.85 19.41
CA PHE A 50 4.25 2.47 18.72
C PHE A 50 4.60 2.90 17.30
N PHE A 51 5.81 3.42 17.10
CA PHE A 51 6.33 3.74 15.77
C PHE A 51 6.42 2.47 14.90
N LEU A 52 6.99 1.38 15.44
CA LEU A 52 7.05 0.09 14.73
C LEU A 52 5.67 -0.42 14.33
N LEU A 53 4.68 -0.33 15.22
CA LEU A 53 3.31 -0.73 14.93
C LEU A 53 2.71 0.10 13.79
N GLY A 54 2.89 1.42 13.81
CA GLY A 54 2.44 2.30 12.73
C GLY A 54 3.14 2.02 11.40
N SER A 55 4.46 1.82 11.42
CA SER A 55 5.24 1.42 10.23
C SER A 55 4.83 0.06 9.69
N PHE A 56 4.43 -0.89 10.54
CA PHE A 56 3.91 -2.18 10.10
C PHE A 56 2.65 -2.01 9.25
N PHE A 57 1.70 -1.15 9.67
CA PHE A 57 0.51 -0.85 8.87
C PHE A 57 0.86 -0.15 7.56
N PHE A 58 1.83 0.77 7.57
CA PHE A 58 2.31 1.42 6.35
C PHE A 58 2.78 0.40 5.30
N VAL A 59 3.63 -0.54 5.70
CA VAL A 59 4.16 -1.59 4.81
C VAL A 59 3.03 -2.51 4.33
N MET A 60 2.08 -2.85 5.19
CA MET A 60 0.93 -3.68 4.79
C MET A 60 0.08 -3.01 3.70
N PHE A 61 -0.19 -1.71 3.81
CA PHE A 61 -0.93 -0.99 2.78
C PHE A 61 -0.14 -0.86 1.47
N GLU A 62 1.17 -0.67 1.56
CA GLU A 62 2.05 -0.64 0.39
C GLU A 62 2.06 -1.98 -0.36
N ILE A 63 2.14 -3.10 0.37
CA ILE A 63 2.02 -4.45 -0.22
C ILE A 63 0.64 -4.64 -0.88
N ALA A 64 -0.42 -4.19 -0.23
CA ALA A 64 -1.77 -4.30 -0.77
C ALA A 64 -1.91 -3.54 -2.10
N GLN A 65 -1.37 -2.31 -2.19
CA GLN A 65 -1.33 -1.55 -3.44
C GLN A 65 -0.53 -2.26 -4.52
N LEU A 66 0.67 -2.74 -4.19
CA LEU A 66 1.53 -3.46 -5.13
C LEU A 66 0.84 -4.70 -5.72
N GLN A 67 0.06 -5.43 -4.93
CA GLN A 67 -0.70 -6.59 -5.41
C GLN A 67 -1.82 -6.19 -6.39
N ILE A 68 -2.49 -5.06 -6.16
CA ILE A 68 -3.53 -4.55 -7.06
C ILE A 68 -2.93 -4.14 -8.42
N ASP A 69 -1.80 -3.45 -8.38
CA ASP A 69 -1.10 -3.01 -9.59
C ASP A 69 -0.59 -4.21 -10.39
N LYS A 70 0.02 -5.20 -9.71
CA LYS A 70 0.48 -6.44 -10.34
C LYS A 70 -0.66 -7.20 -11.01
N ALA A 71 -1.82 -7.32 -10.37
CA ALA A 71 -2.98 -8.00 -10.96
C ALA A 71 -3.49 -7.27 -12.21
N GLU A 72 -3.46 -5.94 -12.23
CA GLU A 72 -3.82 -5.17 -13.42
C GLU A 72 -2.82 -5.33 -14.55
N GLU A 73 -1.53 -5.32 -14.23
CA GLU A 73 -0.47 -5.48 -15.23
C GLU A 73 -0.50 -6.85 -15.88
N VAL A 74 -0.68 -7.92 -15.10
CA VAL A 74 -0.85 -9.28 -15.61
C VAL A 74 -2.06 -9.36 -16.55
N LYS A 75 -3.19 -8.75 -16.18
CA LYS A 75 -4.39 -8.74 -17.04
C LYS A 75 -4.13 -8.02 -18.37
N LYS A 76 -3.41 -6.90 -18.35
CA LYS A 76 -3.01 -6.17 -19.57
C LYS A 76 -2.10 -7.03 -20.44
N GLN A 77 -1.12 -7.71 -19.85
CA GLN A 77 -0.22 -8.61 -20.58
C GLN A 77 -0.97 -9.77 -21.24
N THR A 78 -1.92 -10.42 -20.54
CA THR A 78 -2.74 -11.47 -21.13
C THR A 78 -3.56 -10.98 -22.33
N GLN A 79 -4.16 -9.78 -22.23
CA GLN A 79 -4.92 -9.19 -23.33
C GLN A 79 -4.05 -8.85 -24.54
N LEU A 80 -2.81 -8.42 -24.32
CA LEU A 80 -1.86 -8.17 -25.40
C LEU A 80 -1.42 -9.48 -26.07
N LEU A 81 -1.16 -10.51 -25.27
CA LEU A 81 -0.79 -11.83 -25.78
C LEU A 81 -1.92 -12.45 -26.62
N GLU A 82 -3.16 -12.36 -26.16
CA GLU A 82 -4.34 -12.85 -26.89
C GLU A 82 -4.50 -12.15 -28.24
N LYS A 83 -4.29 -10.83 -28.30
CA LYS A 83 -4.30 -10.07 -29.56
C LYS A 83 -3.20 -10.50 -30.51
N LEU A 84 -1.99 -10.74 -30.00
CA LEU A 84 -0.87 -11.21 -30.82
C LEU A 84 -1.14 -12.60 -31.41
N VAL A 85 -1.65 -13.52 -30.59
CA VAL A 85 -2.02 -14.88 -31.05
C VAL A 85 -3.11 -14.84 -32.11
N HIS A 86 -4.14 -14.00 -31.94
CA HIS A 86 -5.18 -13.83 -32.96
C HIS A 86 -4.63 -13.23 -34.26
N HIS A 87 -3.73 -12.25 -34.16
CA HIS A 87 -3.12 -11.62 -35.33
C HIS A 87 -2.20 -12.57 -36.11
N ASP A 88 -1.42 -13.39 -35.40
CA ASP A 88 -0.56 -14.42 -35.99
C ASP A 88 -1.38 -15.48 -36.74
N LYS A 89 -2.49 -15.94 -36.14
CA LYS A 89 -3.44 -16.85 -36.81
C LYS A 89 -4.00 -16.27 -38.11
N THR A 90 -4.39 -14.99 -38.10
CA THR A 90 -4.91 -14.34 -39.31
C THR A 90 -3.86 -14.14 -40.40
N LEU A 91 -2.57 -14.10 -40.06
CA LEU A 91 -1.47 -14.03 -41.03
C LEU A 91 -1.05 -15.41 -41.56
N SER A 92 -1.25 -16.47 -40.78
CA SER A 92 -0.97 -17.85 -41.21
C SER A 92 -2.07 -18.46 -42.09
N ASP A 93 -3.30 -17.92 -42.05
CA ASP A 93 -4.42 -18.35 -42.89
C ASP A 93 -4.43 -17.69 -44.29
N TYR A 94 -3.42 -16.85 -44.61
CA TYR A 94 -3.14 -16.27 -45.93
C TYR A 94 -1.89 -16.89 -46.55
#